data_AF-A0A3D5HCI2-F1
#
_entry.id   AF-A0A3D5HCI2-F1
#
_cell.length_a   1.000
_cell.length_b   1.000
_cell.length_c   1.000
_cell.angle_alpha   90.00
_cell.angle_beta   90.00
_cell.angle_gamma   90.00
#
_symmetry.space_group_name_H-M   'P 1'
#
loop_
_entity.id
_entity.type
_entity.pdbx_description
1 polymer ?
#
loop_
_entity_poly.entity_id
_entity_poly.type
_entity_poly.pdbx_seq_one_letter_code
_entity_poly.pdbx_strand_id
1 'polypeptide(L)'
;VTPVFIGNGFKCALNSLAAILALRVPKNTIEFFAWLRNPYPSGFQESLPVYYVDKSFLDEGSALREKLIEILLAELKWPEMEVEIVKREEEPEMLLLNILQNGLPVAAVFVRNSGTEDKLALYLRGRADLTGRLETLAEKIYPFLLSSFKNKTSPMAQAESTVLRCLKDEAKQTGDLKLNNIANISPERLLHEMSSRQKLIRKNGELWNITELGLSCLKNPERSV
;
A
#
# COMPACT_ATOMS: atom_id res chain seq x y z
N VAL A 1 8.87 43.76 16.35
CA VAL A 1 9.29 42.75 15.34
C VAL A 1 8.15 41.78 15.18
N THR A 2 7.56 41.69 13.99
CA THR A 2 6.43 40.79 13.71
C THR A 2 7.00 39.49 13.13
N PRO A 3 6.77 38.32 13.75
CA PRO A 3 7.26 37.06 13.20
C PRO A 3 6.56 36.76 11.88
N VAL A 4 7.33 36.50 10.83
CA VAL A 4 6.82 36.00 9.55
C VAL A 4 7.10 34.50 9.51
N PHE A 5 6.06 33.67 9.48
CA PHE A 5 6.18 32.23 9.32
C PHE A 5 6.36 31.89 7.85
N ILE A 6 7.59 31.54 7.45
CA ILE A 6 7.98 31.27 6.05
C ILE A 6 7.75 29.81 5.61
N GLY A 7 7.16 28.98 6.48
CA GLY A 7 6.94 27.55 6.24
C GLY A 7 8.24 26.74 6.04
N ASN A 8 8.13 25.41 6.01
CA ASN A 8 9.31 24.55 5.80
C ASN A 8 9.85 24.64 4.36
N GLY A 9 9.04 25.09 3.40
CA GLY A 9 9.42 25.17 1.99
C GLY A 9 10.63 26.08 1.75
N PHE A 10 10.62 27.29 2.33
CA PHE A 10 11.73 28.24 2.15
C PHE A 10 13.04 27.75 2.78
N LYS A 11 12.96 27.19 4.00
CA LYS A 11 14.10 26.56 4.67
C LYS A 11 14.65 25.38 3.87
N CYS A 12 13.77 24.51 3.36
CA CYS A 12 14.16 23.41 2.50
C CYS A 12 14.86 23.89 1.23
N ALA A 13 14.38 24.97 0.60
CA ALA A 13 15.00 25.52 -0.60
C ALA A 13 16.42 26.03 -0.32
N LEU A 14 16.62 26.83 0.74
CA LEU A 14 17.94 27.33 1.12
C LEU A 14 18.91 26.21 1.50
N ASN A 15 18.46 25.24 2.29
CA ASN A 15 19.27 24.08 2.67
C ASN A 15 19.68 23.25 1.44
N SER A 16 18.76 23.06 0.49
CA SER A 16 19.04 22.34 -0.76
C SER A 16 20.07 23.09 -1.60
N LEU A 17 19.93 24.42 -1.75
CA LEU A 17 20.89 25.25 -2.48
C LEU A 17 22.29 25.21 -1.84
N ALA A 18 22.37 25.32 -0.52
CA ALA A 18 23.63 25.24 0.21
C ALA A 18 24.32 23.87 0.04
N ALA A 19 23.55 22.78 0.12
CA ALA A 19 24.06 21.43 -0.11
C ALA A 19 24.55 21.24 -1.55
N ILE A 20 23.80 21.74 -2.54
CA ILE A 20 24.21 21.71 -3.95
C ILE A 20 25.52 22.47 -4.14
N LEU A 21 25.65 23.67 -3.54
CA LEU A 21 26.90 24.46 -3.60
C LEU A 21 28.09 23.74 -2.97
N ALA A 22 27.88 23.02 -1.86
CA ALA A 22 28.93 22.25 -1.20
C ALA A 22 29.36 21.01 -2.02
N LEU A 23 28.43 20.36 -2.72
CA LEU A 23 28.68 19.18 -3.56
C LEU A 23 29.09 19.53 -5.00
N ARG A 24 29.07 20.83 -5.34
CA ARG A 24 29.34 21.34 -6.67
C ARG A 24 30.80 21.14 -7.05
N VAL A 25 31.05 20.43 -8.14
CA VAL A 25 32.35 20.42 -8.81
C VAL A 25 32.62 21.82 -9.44
N PRO A 26 33.88 22.28 -9.55
CA PRO A 26 34.21 23.66 -9.96
C PRO A 26 33.60 24.13 -11.29
N LYS A 27 33.19 23.21 -12.16
CA LYS A 27 32.48 23.50 -13.41
C LYS A 27 31.12 22.81 -13.41
N ASN A 28 30.08 23.58 -13.75
CA ASN A 28 28.74 23.06 -13.98
C ASN A 28 28.67 22.38 -15.34
N THR A 29 28.88 21.08 -15.38
CA THR A 29 28.77 20.30 -16.61
C THR A 29 27.35 19.72 -16.77
N ILE A 30 27.03 19.22 -17.96
CA ILE A 30 25.76 18.53 -18.22
C ILE A 30 25.63 17.30 -17.33
N GLU A 31 26.74 16.60 -17.08
CA GLU A 31 26.82 15.42 -16.21
C GLU A 31 26.51 15.77 -14.75
N PHE A 32 26.96 16.94 -14.27
CA PHE A 32 26.61 17.41 -12.92
C PHE A 32 25.11 17.62 -12.77
N PHE A 33 24.44 18.24 -13.76
CA PHE A 33 22.99 18.41 -13.72
C PHE A 33 22.23 17.10 -13.92
N ALA A 34 22.77 16.17 -14.71
CA ALA A 34 22.22 14.82 -14.85
C ALA A 34 22.30 14.06 -13.52
N TRP A 35 23.44 14.13 -12.82
CA TRP A 35 23.60 13.58 -11.48
C TRP A 35 22.68 14.26 -10.47
N LEU A 36 22.56 15.60 -10.49
CA LEU A 36 21.71 16.34 -9.56
C LEU A 36 20.23 15.96 -9.67
N ARG A 37 19.77 15.54 -10.85
CA ARG A 37 18.41 15.03 -11.06
C ARG A 37 18.17 13.67 -10.40
N ASN A 38 19.20 12.84 -10.27
CA ASN A 38 19.11 11.50 -9.70
C ASN A 38 20.42 11.12 -8.99
N PRO A 39 20.75 11.78 -7.86
CA PRO A 39 22.07 11.65 -7.25
C PRO A 39 22.30 10.29 -6.60
N TYR A 40 21.21 9.56 -6.35
CA TYR A 40 21.19 8.21 -5.80
C TYR A 40 20.39 7.30 -6.72
N PRO A 41 20.79 6.03 -6.89
CA PRO A 41 19.99 5.07 -7.65
C PRO A 41 18.61 4.91 -7.00
N SER A 42 17.58 4.81 -7.84
CA SER A 42 16.22 4.57 -7.35
C SER A 42 16.13 3.18 -6.73
N GLY A 43 15.52 3.11 -5.54
CA GLY A 43 15.14 1.85 -4.92
C GLY A 43 13.83 1.29 -5.48
N PHE A 44 13.41 0.16 -4.93
CA PHE A 44 12.06 -0.36 -5.10
C PHE A 44 11.08 0.39 -4.21
N GLN A 45 9.92 0.74 -4.76
CA GLN A 45 8.84 1.35 -4.02
C GLN A 45 7.48 0.93 -4.61
N GLU A 46 6.66 0.27 -3.79
CA GLU A 46 5.27 -0.08 -4.13
C GLU A 46 4.31 0.20 -2.96
N SER A 47 3.12 0.70 -3.28
CA SER A 47 2.07 0.96 -2.29
C SER A 47 0.76 0.34 -2.76
N LEU A 48 0.23 -0.58 -1.95
CA LEU A 48 -0.93 -1.40 -2.27
C LEU A 48 -2.08 -1.04 -1.31
N PRO A 49 -3.04 -0.22 -1.75
CA PRO A 49 -4.15 0.20 -0.89
C PRO A 49 -5.21 -0.90 -0.75
N VAL A 50 -5.86 -0.97 0.42
CA VAL A 50 -7.04 -1.80 0.68
C VAL A 50 -8.14 -0.86 1.15
N TYR A 51 -9.22 -0.77 0.38
CA TYR A 51 -10.35 0.12 0.65
C TYR A 51 -11.44 -0.56 1.49
N TYR A 52 -12.25 0.26 2.15
CA TYR A 52 -13.41 -0.12 2.96
C TYR A 52 -13.02 -1.05 4.11
N VAL A 53 -11.94 -0.72 4.81
CA VAL A 53 -11.42 -1.52 5.91
C VAL A 53 -12.03 -1.13 7.24
N ASP A 54 -12.01 -2.05 8.18
CA ASP A 54 -12.15 -1.74 9.60
C ASP A 54 -10.74 -1.47 10.15
N LYS A 55 -10.49 -0.21 10.50
CA LYS A 55 -9.16 0.25 10.94
C LYS A 55 -8.74 -0.37 12.27
N SER A 56 -9.72 -0.75 13.11
CA SER A 56 -9.46 -1.36 14.42
C SER A 56 -8.77 -2.72 14.31
N PHE A 57 -8.83 -3.36 13.14
CA PHE A 57 -8.11 -4.61 12.89
C PHE A 57 -6.59 -4.44 12.87
N LEU A 58 -6.08 -3.21 12.78
CA LEU A 58 -4.65 -2.91 12.86
C LEU A 58 -4.23 -2.39 14.25
N ASP A 59 -5.16 -2.27 15.20
CA ASP A 59 -4.86 -1.79 16.55
C ASP A 59 -3.93 -2.77 17.28
N GLU A 60 -3.13 -2.26 18.22
CA GLU A 60 -2.26 -3.08 19.06
C GLU A 60 -3.08 -4.14 19.82
N GLY A 61 -2.64 -5.41 19.78
CA GLY A 61 -3.34 -6.52 20.41
C GLY A 61 -4.54 -7.07 19.62
N SER A 62 -4.87 -6.50 18.45
CA SER A 62 -5.88 -7.08 17.57
C SER A 62 -5.43 -8.43 17.02
N ALA A 63 -6.30 -9.45 17.07
CA ALA A 63 -6.00 -10.79 16.56
C ALA A 63 -5.61 -10.79 15.08
N LEU A 64 -6.17 -9.88 14.28
CA LEU A 64 -5.81 -9.74 12.86
C LEU A 64 -4.44 -9.09 12.68
N ARG A 65 -4.04 -8.15 13.54
CA ARG A 65 -2.69 -7.59 13.57
C ARG A 65 -1.67 -8.66 13.94
N GLU A 66 -1.91 -9.45 14.98
CA GLU A 66 -0.99 -10.52 15.39
C GLU A 66 -0.81 -11.56 14.27
N LYS A 67 -1.91 -11.98 13.63
CA LYS A 67 -1.86 -12.87 12.47
C LYS A 67 -1.09 -12.26 11.29
N LEU A 68 -1.25 -10.96 11.05
CA LEU A 68 -0.47 -10.25 10.02
C LEU A 68 1.03 -10.26 10.34
N ILE A 69 1.40 -10.03 11.61
CA ILE A 69 2.78 -10.10 12.08
C ILE A 69 3.36 -11.49 11.85
N GLU A 70 2.63 -12.55 12.21
CA GLU A 70 3.06 -13.93 11.99
C GLU A 70 3.35 -14.24 10.52
N ILE A 71 2.43 -13.85 9.62
CA ILE A 71 2.61 -14.07 8.17
C ILE A 71 3.82 -13.27 7.66
N LEU A 72 3.94 -12.00 8.05
CA LEU A 72 5.08 -11.15 7.65
C LEU A 72 6.41 -11.74 8.13
N LEU A 73 6.51 -12.14 9.39
CA LEU A 73 7.73 -12.74 9.94
C LEU A 73 8.05 -14.10 9.30
N ALA A 74 7.06 -14.88 8.89
CA ALA A 74 7.28 -16.12 8.16
C ALA A 74 7.84 -15.86 6.75
N GLU A 75 7.32 -14.85 6.06
CA GLU A 75 7.68 -14.53 4.67
C GLU A 75 8.96 -13.71 4.52
N LEU A 76 9.36 -13.00 5.58
CA LEU A 76 10.59 -12.20 5.64
C LEU A 76 11.81 -12.98 6.15
N LYS A 77 11.74 -14.32 6.23
CA LYS A 77 12.89 -15.19 6.57
C LYS A 77 13.88 -15.29 5.41
N TRP A 78 14.49 -14.17 5.07
CA TRP A 78 15.41 -14.05 3.96
C TRP A 78 16.84 -14.40 4.41
N PRO A 79 17.63 -15.11 3.58
CA PRO A 79 19.01 -15.45 3.94
C PRO A 79 19.84 -14.19 4.23
N GLU A 80 20.66 -14.25 5.28
CA GLU A 80 21.58 -13.18 5.71
C GLU A 80 20.90 -11.86 6.09
N MET A 81 19.60 -11.91 6.39
CA MET A 81 18.82 -10.72 6.75
C MET A 81 18.09 -10.94 8.07
N GLU A 82 18.03 -9.85 8.85
CA GLU A 82 17.32 -9.79 10.12
C GLU A 82 16.09 -8.91 9.95
N VAL A 83 15.05 -9.19 10.74
CA VAL A 83 13.80 -8.42 10.72
C VAL A 83 13.61 -7.80 12.09
N GLU A 84 13.44 -6.48 12.11
CA GLU A 84 13.17 -5.70 13.31
C GLU A 84 11.79 -5.07 13.21
N ILE A 85 10.91 -5.33 14.17
CA ILE A 85 9.63 -4.62 14.29
C ILE A 85 9.88 -3.31 15.03
N VAL A 86 9.56 -2.19 14.39
CA VAL A 86 9.81 -0.84 14.93
C VAL A 86 8.50 -0.22 15.37
N LYS A 87 8.40 0.09 16.66
CA LYS A 87 7.28 0.88 17.22
C LYS A 87 7.52 2.37 17.00
N ARG A 88 6.48 3.08 16.53
CA ARG A 88 6.45 4.55 16.43
C ARG A 88 5.39 5.06 17.39
N GLU A 89 5.81 5.77 18.43
CA GLU A 89 4.90 6.31 19.44
C GLU A 89 3.92 7.34 18.85
N GLU A 90 4.32 8.05 17.78
CA GLU A 90 3.46 8.99 17.08
C GLU A 90 2.38 8.31 16.22
N GLU A 91 2.54 7.03 15.91
CA GLU A 91 1.60 6.24 15.11
C GLU A 91 1.57 4.77 15.54
N PRO A 92 0.97 4.45 16.70
CA PRO A 92 1.04 3.11 17.32
C PRO A 92 0.31 2.02 16.51
N GLU A 93 -0.66 2.41 15.68
CA GLU A 93 -1.36 1.53 14.75
C GLU A 93 -0.49 1.15 13.53
N MET A 94 0.59 1.86 13.24
CA MET A 94 1.46 1.48 12.13
C MET A 94 2.28 0.25 12.50
N LEU A 95 2.11 -0.82 11.73
CA LEU A 95 2.99 -1.98 11.79
C LEU A 95 4.16 -1.76 10.84
N LEU A 96 5.36 -1.49 11.38
CA LEU A 96 6.58 -1.27 10.61
C LEU A 96 7.62 -2.35 10.90
N LEU A 97 8.13 -2.98 9.84
CA LEU A 97 9.22 -3.94 9.90
C LEU A 97 10.38 -3.44 9.04
N ASN A 98 11.55 -3.31 9.64
CA ASN A 98 12.80 -3.07 8.94
C ASN A 98 13.47 -4.41 8.63
N ILE A 99 14.00 -4.54 7.42
CA ILE A 99 14.85 -5.65 7.00
C ILE A 99 16.28 -5.13 7.02
N LEU A 100 17.13 -5.76 7.82
CA LEU A 100 18.52 -5.40 8.02
C LEU A 100 19.42 -6.41 7.30
N GLN A 101 20.49 -5.91 6.68
CA GLN A 101 21.60 -6.73 6.19
C GLN A 101 22.89 -6.17 6.80
N ASN A 102 23.66 -7.00 7.51
CA ASN A 102 24.85 -6.56 8.26
C ASN A 102 24.56 -5.38 9.21
N GLY A 103 23.39 -5.40 9.88
CA GLY A 103 22.95 -4.35 10.80
C GLY A 103 22.45 -3.05 10.14
N LEU A 104 22.39 -2.98 8.80
CA LEU A 104 21.94 -1.79 8.07
C LEU A 104 20.56 -2.01 7.42
N PRO A 105 19.61 -1.06 7.52
CA PRO A 105 18.33 -1.15 6.82
C PRO A 105 18.49 -1.21 5.30
N VAL A 106 17.99 -2.28 4.69
CA VAL A 106 18.01 -2.49 3.23
C VAL A 106 16.62 -2.50 2.62
N ALA A 107 15.59 -2.78 3.42
CA ALA A 107 14.18 -2.65 3.06
C ALA A 107 13.32 -2.34 4.29
N ALA A 108 12.12 -1.82 4.04
CA ALA A 108 11.10 -1.59 5.03
C ALA A 108 9.74 -2.03 4.46
N VAL A 109 9.00 -2.76 5.29
CA VAL A 109 7.63 -3.20 4.99
C VAL A 109 6.74 -2.65 6.09
N PHE A 110 5.68 -1.92 5.71
CA PHE A 110 4.77 -1.41 6.72
C PHE A 110 3.33 -1.37 6.25
N VAL A 111 2.42 -1.57 7.22
CA VAL A 111 0.98 -1.45 7.03
C VAL A 111 0.49 -0.32 7.91
N ARG A 112 -0.28 0.58 7.31
CA ARG A 112 -0.74 1.80 7.96
C ARG A 112 -2.16 2.15 7.55
N ASN A 113 -2.96 2.57 8.52
CA ASN A 113 -4.28 3.16 8.32
C ASN A 113 -4.18 4.57 7.70
N SER A 114 -5.07 4.88 6.76
CA SER A 114 -5.19 6.25 6.25
C SER A 114 -5.87 7.14 7.30
N GLY A 115 -5.36 8.35 7.50
CA GLY A 115 -5.98 9.34 8.38
C GLY A 115 -7.26 9.98 7.83
N THR A 116 -7.50 9.89 6.52
CA THR A 116 -8.59 10.64 5.84
C THR A 116 -9.62 9.74 5.15
N GLU A 117 -9.28 8.49 4.88
CA GLU A 117 -10.15 7.56 4.15
C GLU A 117 -10.27 6.24 4.90
N ASP A 118 -11.35 5.48 4.67
CA ASP A 118 -11.54 4.12 5.21
C ASP A 118 -10.71 3.11 4.44
N LYS A 119 -9.39 3.31 4.46
CA LYS A 119 -8.42 2.43 3.80
C LYS A 119 -7.20 2.23 4.67
N LEU A 120 -6.51 1.13 4.44
CA LEU A 120 -5.11 0.94 4.84
C LEU A 120 -4.27 0.74 3.58
N ALA A 121 -2.96 0.75 3.72
CA ALA A 121 -2.07 0.38 2.62
C ALA A 121 -0.88 -0.43 3.13
N LEU A 122 -0.48 -1.41 2.32
CA LEU A 122 0.81 -2.08 2.42
C LEU A 122 1.84 -1.26 1.65
N TYR A 123 2.93 -0.93 2.31
CA TYR A 123 4.06 -0.20 1.74
C TYR A 123 5.29 -1.10 1.73
N LEU A 124 5.93 -1.18 0.58
CA LEU A 124 7.12 -1.95 0.33
C LEU A 124 8.18 -1.00 -0.19
N ARG A 125 9.29 -0.86 0.54
CA ARG A 125 10.41 0.03 0.18
C ARG A 125 11.70 -0.74 0.33
N GLY A 126 12.63 -0.58 -0.58
CA GLY A 126 13.94 -1.21 -0.41
C GLY A 126 14.90 -0.92 -1.54
N ARG A 127 16.08 -1.52 -1.46
CA ARG A 127 17.06 -1.47 -2.56
C ARG A 127 16.52 -2.17 -3.81
N ALA A 128 17.02 -1.76 -4.97
CA ALA A 128 16.58 -2.29 -6.27
C ALA A 128 16.83 -3.81 -6.41
N ASP A 129 17.90 -4.34 -5.81
CA ASP A 129 18.23 -5.77 -5.84
C ASP A 129 17.25 -6.64 -5.03
N LEU A 130 16.40 -6.04 -4.19
CA LEU A 130 15.38 -6.75 -3.42
C LEU A 130 13.99 -6.75 -4.07
N THR A 131 13.86 -6.16 -5.26
CA THR A 131 12.57 -6.02 -5.99
C THR A 131 11.79 -7.32 -6.05
N GLY A 132 12.37 -8.40 -6.59
CA GLY A 132 11.65 -9.67 -6.73
C GLY A 132 11.22 -10.30 -5.40
N ARG A 133 11.99 -10.09 -4.32
CA ARG A 133 11.61 -10.57 -2.98
C ARG A 133 10.43 -9.77 -2.41
N LEU A 134 10.43 -8.45 -2.63
CA LEU A 134 9.35 -7.55 -2.20
C LEU A 134 8.07 -7.78 -2.99
N GLU A 135 8.17 -8.03 -4.30
CA GLU A 135 7.02 -8.41 -5.15
C GLU A 135 6.44 -9.76 -4.70
N THR A 136 7.28 -10.77 -4.46
CA THR A 136 6.83 -12.07 -3.94
C THR A 136 6.15 -11.94 -2.57
N LEU A 137 6.68 -11.07 -1.69
CA LEU A 137 6.05 -10.77 -0.41
C LEU A 137 4.67 -10.12 -0.62
N ALA A 138 4.57 -9.16 -1.54
CA ALA A 138 3.33 -8.49 -1.88
C ALA A 138 2.23 -9.46 -2.31
N GLU A 139 2.58 -10.41 -3.19
CA GLU A 139 1.67 -11.45 -3.69
C GLU A 139 1.07 -12.32 -2.58
N LYS A 140 1.76 -12.45 -1.43
CA LYS A 140 1.29 -13.24 -0.28
C LYS A 140 0.53 -12.41 0.75
N ILE A 141 1.04 -11.23 1.07
CA ILE A 141 0.45 -10.36 2.11
C ILE A 141 -0.79 -9.64 1.61
N TYR A 142 -0.77 -9.15 0.37
CA TYR A 142 -1.84 -8.29 -0.12
C TYR A 142 -3.21 -8.99 -0.23
N PRO A 143 -3.32 -10.25 -0.72
CA PRO A 143 -4.59 -10.97 -0.70
C PRO A 143 -5.13 -11.22 0.72
N PHE A 144 -4.24 -11.42 1.70
CA PHE A 144 -4.65 -11.56 3.10
C PHE A 144 -5.29 -10.26 3.61
N LEU A 145 -4.65 -9.12 3.37
CA LEU A 145 -5.21 -7.81 3.73
C LEU A 145 -6.56 -7.56 3.05
N LEU A 146 -6.66 -7.80 1.74
CA LEU A 146 -7.89 -7.60 0.97
C LEU A 146 -9.07 -8.43 1.46
N SER A 147 -8.81 -9.64 1.97
CA SER A 147 -9.86 -10.56 2.44
C SER A 147 -10.21 -10.38 3.91
N SER A 148 -9.24 -10.03 4.76
CA SER A 148 -9.40 -10.10 6.21
C SER A 148 -9.67 -8.75 6.86
N PHE A 149 -9.26 -7.63 6.24
CA PHE A 149 -9.38 -6.30 6.87
C PHE A 149 -10.65 -5.53 6.49
N LYS A 150 -11.54 -6.09 5.67
CA LYS A 150 -12.74 -5.40 5.19
C LYS A 150 -13.75 -5.16 6.31
N ASN A 151 -14.31 -3.95 6.37
CA ASN A 151 -15.42 -3.64 7.26
C ASN A 151 -16.71 -4.25 6.72
N LYS A 152 -17.17 -5.34 7.34
CA LYS A 152 -18.38 -6.09 6.93
C LYS A 152 -19.67 -5.27 7.00
N THR A 153 -19.69 -4.19 7.79
CA THR A 153 -20.84 -3.28 7.93
C THR A 153 -20.83 -2.13 6.93
N SER A 154 -19.72 -1.90 6.22
CA SER A 154 -19.61 -0.81 5.23
C SER A 154 -20.45 -1.12 3.97
N PRO A 155 -21.35 -0.21 3.54
CA PRO A 155 -22.08 -0.37 2.29
C PRO A 155 -21.16 -0.54 1.08
N MET A 156 -20.03 0.17 1.05
CA MET A 156 -19.04 0.06 -0.03
C MET A 156 -18.34 -1.30 -0.03
N ALA A 157 -18.01 -1.86 1.14
CA ALA A 157 -17.43 -3.21 1.23
C ALA A 157 -18.43 -4.30 0.79
N GLN A 158 -19.70 -4.15 1.16
CA GLN A 158 -20.78 -5.05 0.73
C GLN A 158 -21.01 -4.96 -0.78
N ALA A 159 -20.91 -3.75 -1.35
CA ALA A 159 -20.99 -3.53 -2.79
C ALA A 159 -19.81 -4.17 -3.53
N GLU A 160 -18.59 -3.98 -3.04
CA GLU A 160 -17.38 -4.63 -3.57
C GLU A 160 -17.55 -6.16 -3.62
N SER A 161 -17.97 -6.76 -2.51
CA SER A 161 -18.21 -8.20 -2.43
C SER A 161 -19.33 -8.66 -3.39
N THR A 162 -20.35 -7.83 -3.60
CA THR A 162 -21.44 -8.11 -4.54
C THR A 162 -20.97 -8.09 -5.99
N VAL A 163 -20.12 -7.12 -6.36
CA VAL A 163 -19.50 -7.06 -7.70
C VAL A 163 -18.65 -8.30 -7.95
N LEU A 164 -17.78 -8.68 -6.99
CA LEU A 164 -16.95 -9.88 -7.14
C LEU A 164 -17.80 -11.14 -7.32
N ARG A 165 -18.86 -11.31 -6.51
CA ARG A 165 -19.79 -12.44 -6.66
C ARG A 165 -20.51 -12.44 -8.01
N CYS A 166 -20.91 -11.28 -8.52
CA CYS A 166 -21.55 -11.18 -9.83
C CYS A 166 -20.60 -11.54 -10.97
N LEU A 167 -19.31 -11.22 -10.84
CA LEU A 167 -18.28 -11.45 -11.88
C LEU A 167 -17.57 -12.80 -11.76
N LYS A 168 -17.92 -13.62 -10.76
CA LYS A 168 -17.24 -14.89 -10.46
C LYS A 168 -17.28 -15.86 -11.64
N ASP A 169 -18.44 -15.98 -12.29
CA ASP A 169 -18.69 -17.02 -13.29
C ASP A 169 -18.59 -16.47 -14.73
N GLU A 170 -18.91 -15.19 -14.94
CA GLU A 170 -18.87 -14.57 -16.27
C GLU A 170 -18.60 -13.06 -16.21
N ALA A 171 -18.08 -12.53 -17.32
CA ALA A 171 -17.90 -11.10 -17.50
C ALA A 171 -19.25 -10.39 -17.72
N LYS A 172 -19.42 -9.20 -17.15
CA LYS A 172 -20.71 -8.48 -17.16
C LYS A 172 -20.57 -7.00 -17.48
N GLN A 173 -21.63 -6.39 -18.01
CA GLN A 173 -21.70 -4.94 -18.17
C GLN A 173 -21.99 -4.26 -16.82
N THR A 174 -21.70 -2.95 -16.72
CA THR A 174 -21.94 -2.17 -15.49
C THR A 174 -23.40 -2.26 -14.99
N GLY A 175 -24.37 -2.24 -15.90
CA GLY A 175 -25.80 -2.33 -15.54
C GLY A 175 -26.21 -3.64 -14.86
N ASP A 176 -25.45 -4.71 -15.08
CA ASP A 176 -25.74 -6.06 -14.57
C ASP A 176 -25.08 -6.35 -13.22
N LEU A 177 -24.28 -5.41 -12.67
CA LEU A 177 -23.50 -5.60 -11.44
C LEU A 177 -24.33 -5.49 -10.14
N LYS A 178 -25.65 -5.37 -10.24
CA LYS A 178 -26.61 -5.33 -9.10
C LYS A 178 -26.28 -4.25 -8.05
N LEU A 179 -25.62 -3.17 -8.46
CA LEU A 179 -25.20 -2.07 -7.56
C LEU A 179 -26.36 -1.18 -7.10
N ASN A 180 -27.45 -1.15 -7.86
CA ASN A 180 -28.62 -0.30 -7.58
C ASN A 180 -29.34 -0.64 -6.27
N ASN A 181 -29.05 -1.80 -5.67
CA ASN A 181 -29.71 -2.29 -4.46
C ASN A 181 -29.03 -1.80 -3.17
N ILE A 182 -27.91 -1.08 -3.26
CA ILE A 182 -27.12 -0.66 -2.10
C ILE A 182 -27.22 0.87 -2.00
N ALA A 183 -27.88 1.34 -0.94
CA ALA A 183 -28.03 2.77 -0.72
C ALA A 183 -26.66 3.44 -0.42
N ASN A 184 -26.52 4.70 -0.81
CA ASN A 184 -25.39 5.57 -0.47
C ASN A 184 -24.02 5.12 -1.00
N ILE A 185 -23.97 4.49 -2.18
CA ILE A 185 -22.71 4.19 -2.88
C ILE A 185 -22.58 4.99 -4.18
N SER A 186 -21.35 5.23 -4.62
CA SER A 186 -21.06 5.67 -6.00
C SER A 186 -20.49 4.49 -6.79
N PRO A 187 -21.25 3.92 -7.75
CA PRO A 187 -20.80 2.83 -8.60
C PRO A 187 -19.50 3.15 -9.35
N GLU A 188 -19.35 4.38 -9.86
CA GLU A 188 -18.17 4.80 -10.62
C GLU A 188 -16.92 4.79 -9.73
N ARG A 189 -17.05 5.35 -8.52
CA ARG A 189 -15.98 5.35 -7.52
C ARG A 189 -15.59 3.93 -7.14
N LEU A 190 -16.58 3.09 -6.82
CA LEU A 190 -16.36 1.70 -6.45
C LEU A 190 -15.59 0.95 -7.54
N LEU A 191 -16.05 1.03 -8.79
CA LEU A 191 -15.42 0.34 -9.92
C LEU A 191 -14.00 0.89 -10.20
N HIS A 192 -13.77 2.20 -10.03
CA HIS A 192 -12.44 2.77 -10.13
C HIS A 192 -11.51 2.24 -9.03
N GLU A 193 -11.95 2.22 -7.77
CA GLU A 193 -11.17 1.73 -6.64
C GLU A 193 -10.88 0.22 -6.77
N MET A 194 -11.87 -0.59 -7.17
CA MET A 194 -11.70 -2.03 -7.41
C MET A 194 -10.76 -2.33 -8.58
N SER A 195 -10.84 -1.59 -9.69
CA SER A 195 -10.07 -1.88 -10.90
C SER A 195 -8.68 -1.28 -10.91
N SER A 196 -8.58 0.01 -10.60
CA SER A 196 -7.35 0.79 -10.79
C SER A 196 -6.49 0.82 -9.53
N ARG A 197 -7.10 0.72 -8.35
CA ARG A 197 -6.37 0.82 -7.07
C ARG A 197 -6.10 -0.55 -6.45
N GLN A 198 -7.11 -1.43 -6.41
CA GLN A 198 -6.99 -2.75 -5.79
C GLN A 198 -6.78 -3.91 -6.79
N LYS A 199 -6.92 -3.65 -8.10
CA LYS A 199 -6.74 -4.64 -9.19
C LYS A 199 -7.60 -5.91 -9.02
N LEU A 200 -8.74 -5.83 -8.35
CA LEU A 200 -9.65 -6.96 -8.10
C LEU A 200 -10.49 -7.33 -9.35
N ILE A 201 -10.72 -6.35 -10.20
CA ILE A 201 -11.45 -6.49 -11.47
C ILE A 201 -10.70 -5.73 -12.57
N ARG A 202 -11.02 -6.02 -13.82
CA ARG A 202 -10.50 -5.29 -14.99
C ARG A 202 -11.61 -5.06 -16.01
N LYS A 203 -11.53 -3.96 -16.74
CA LYS A 203 -12.45 -3.66 -17.85
C LYS A 203 -11.81 -4.12 -19.17
N ASN A 204 -12.51 -4.97 -19.91
CA ASN A 204 -12.14 -5.41 -21.25
C ASN A 204 -13.26 -4.97 -22.22
N GLY A 205 -13.04 -3.87 -22.93
CA GLY A 205 -14.10 -3.21 -23.69
C GLY A 205 -15.21 -2.69 -22.77
N GLU A 206 -16.44 -3.14 -22.98
CA GLU A 206 -17.58 -2.80 -22.13
C GLU A 206 -17.85 -3.79 -20.99
N LEU A 207 -17.07 -4.87 -20.92
CA LEU A 207 -17.28 -5.93 -19.93
C LEU A 207 -16.28 -5.86 -18.78
N TRP A 208 -16.78 -5.98 -17.56
CA TRP A 208 -15.99 -6.18 -16.36
C TRP A 208 -15.67 -7.66 -16.19
N ASN A 209 -14.43 -7.95 -15.83
CA ASN A 209 -13.92 -9.29 -15.57
C ASN A 209 -13.30 -9.31 -14.17
N ILE A 210 -13.50 -10.39 -13.42
CA ILE A 210 -12.75 -10.62 -12.18
C ILE A 210 -11.30 -10.99 -12.49
N THR A 211 -10.36 -10.56 -11.65
CA THR A 211 -8.95 -10.98 -11.73
C THR A 211 -8.70 -12.20 -10.83
N GLU A 212 -7.53 -12.82 -10.95
CA GLU A 212 -7.12 -13.90 -10.03
C GLU A 212 -7.10 -13.43 -8.56
N LEU A 213 -6.67 -12.19 -8.32
CA LEU A 213 -6.70 -11.55 -7.01
C LEU A 213 -8.13 -11.31 -6.51
N GLY A 214 -9.04 -10.88 -7.40
CA GLY A 214 -10.46 -10.79 -7.08
C GLY A 214 -11.06 -12.15 -6.70
N LEU A 215 -10.70 -13.21 -7.44
CA LEU A 215 -11.15 -14.57 -7.16
C LEU A 215 -10.60 -15.10 -5.82
N SER A 216 -9.36 -14.80 -5.46
CA SER A 216 -8.80 -15.22 -4.16
C SER A 216 -9.54 -14.60 -2.97
N CYS A 217 -10.07 -13.39 -3.13
CA CYS A 217 -10.89 -12.74 -2.11
C CYS A 217 -12.23 -13.45 -1.87
N LEU A 218 -12.78 -14.15 -2.88
CA LEU A 218 -14.02 -14.92 -2.76
C LEU A 218 -13.83 -16.32 -2.15
N LYS A 219 -12.61 -16.88 -2.20
CA LYS A 219 -12.32 -18.23 -1.70
C LYS A 219 -12.10 -18.28 -0.19
N ASN A 220 -11.92 -17.14 0.47
CA ASN A 220 -11.64 -17.03 1.91
C ASN A 220 -12.78 -16.38 2.75
N PRO A 221 -14.07 -16.73 2.60
CA PRO A 221 -15.11 -16.14 3.42
C PRO A 221 -15.08 -16.62 4.89
N GLU A 222 -14.37 -17.72 5.19
CA GLU A 222 -14.51 -18.46 6.46
C GLU A 222 -13.28 -18.49 7.39
N ARG A 223 -12.24 -17.65 7.20
CA ARG A 223 -11.18 -17.50 8.23
C ARG A 223 -11.56 -16.52 9.35
N SER A 224 -12.86 -16.29 9.53
CA SER A 224 -13.44 -15.47 10.59
C SER A 224 -13.96 -16.37 11.73
N VAL A 225 -13.07 -16.82 12.59
CA VAL A 225 -13.40 -17.17 13.99
C VAL A 225 -12.44 -16.40 14.86
#